data_AF-A0A0C2FTC6-F1
#
_entry.id   AF-A0A0C2FTC6-F1
#
_cell.length_a   1.000
_cell.length_b   1.000
_cell.length_c   1.000
_cell.angle_alpha   90.00
_cell.angle_beta   90.00
_cell.angle_gamma   90.00
#
_symmetry.space_group_name_H-M   'P 1'
#
loop_
_entity.id
_entity.type
_entity.pdbx_description
1 polymer ?
#
loop_
_entity_poly.entity_id
_entity_poly.type
_entity_poly.pdbx_seq_one_letter_code
_entity_poly.pdbx_strand_id
1 'polypeptide(L)'
;MKSLLILGTLVLWSGVIAQDYEGEALTRGDRHLKLVPRTIHKHTNTDGSTTYDLLVITDMDKDAKVKAEKETWKWRAVTRKGTLTLGSDKKTVSIDWIKDSDQDLTSGLNYKGRAMEMSDLSEYNGHLLSPDDKTGMLYEIKDGKAIPWVFLNSGPGNTTSGMKVEWLTIKGNLLYAGGHGS
;
A
#
# COMPACT_ATOMS: atom_id res chain seq x y z
N MET A 1 -44.80 6.31 6.47
CA MET A 1 -43.39 5.93 6.72
C MET A 1 -42.55 6.50 5.58
N LYS A 2 -41.67 7.47 5.86
CA LYS A 2 -40.81 8.09 4.83
C LYS A 2 -39.51 7.30 4.81
N SER A 3 -39.15 6.69 3.67
CA SER A 3 -37.82 6.09 3.50
C SER A 3 -36.83 7.20 3.13
N LEU A 4 -35.66 7.16 3.77
CA LEU A 4 -34.53 8.03 3.49
C LEU A 4 -33.54 7.21 2.68
N LEU A 5 -33.38 7.53 1.40
CA LEU A 5 -32.25 7.01 0.60
C LEU A 5 -31.08 7.96 0.78
N ILE A 6 -29.96 7.42 1.28
CA ILE A 6 -28.65 8.09 1.25
C ILE A 6 -27.88 7.49 0.08
N LEU A 7 -27.68 8.26 -0.99
CA LEU A 7 -26.70 7.94 -2.02
C LEU A 7 -25.34 8.48 -1.54
N GLY A 8 -24.44 7.57 -1.16
CA GLY A 8 -23.03 7.88 -0.96
C GLY A 8 -22.29 7.77 -2.29
N THR A 9 -21.68 8.86 -2.75
CA THR A 9 -20.81 8.87 -3.93
C THR A 9 -19.41 8.42 -3.49
N LEU A 10 -19.00 7.23 -3.92
CA LEU A 10 -17.62 6.76 -3.79
C LEU A 10 -16.83 7.24 -5.01
N VAL A 11 -15.87 8.14 -4.81
CA VAL A 11 -14.97 8.60 -5.87
C VAL A 11 -13.69 7.77 -5.80
N LEU A 12 -13.52 6.81 -6.72
CA LEU A 12 -12.24 6.17 -6.96
C LEU A 12 -11.44 7.02 -7.95
N TRP A 13 -10.25 7.45 -7.54
CA TRP A 13 -9.22 7.93 -8.45
C TRP A 13 -8.39 6.73 -8.92
N SER A 14 -8.55 6.32 -10.17
CA SER A 14 -7.63 5.39 -10.84
C SER A 14 -6.82 6.16 -11.88
N GLY A 15 -5.61 6.57 -11.50
CA GLY A 15 -4.62 7.10 -12.44
C GLY A 15 -3.80 5.96 -13.02
N VAL A 16 -3.91 5.71 -14.33
CA VAL A 16 -2.91 4.95 -15.08
C VAL A 16 -2.13 5.95 -15.91
N ILE A 17 -0.88 6.21 -15.53
CA ILE A 17 0.08 6.92 -16.36
C ILE A 17 0.92 5.85 -17.06
N ALA A 18 0.63 5.60 -18.33
CA ALA A 18 1.59 4.95 -19.22
C ALA A 18 2.55 6.02 -19.71
N GLN A 19 3.80 5.98 -19.24
CA GLN A 19 4.86 6.85 -19.73
C GLN A 19 5.85 5.95 -20.48
N ASP A 20 5.71 5.89 -21.80
CA ASP A 20 6.73 5.31 -22.67
C ASP A 20 7.96 6.22 -22.62
N TYR A 21 9.00 5.76 -21.91
CA TYR A 21 10.32 6.39 -21.91
C TYR A 21 11.16 5.75 -23.00
N GLU A 22 11.37 6.45 -24.11
CA GLU A 22 12.54 6.21 -24.97
C GLU A 22 13.69 7.04 -24.41
N GLY A 23 14.72 6.38 -23.89
CA GLY A 23 15.91 7.00 -23.31
C GLY A 23 17.17 6.20 -23.60
N GLU A 24 18.26 6.91 -23.89
CA GLU A 24 19.58 6.41 -24.30
C GLU A 24 20.15 5.29 -23.40
N ALA A 25 21.02 4.47 -23.98
CA ALA A 25 21.62 3.31 -23.31
C ALA A 25 22.54 3.74 -22.14
N LEU A 26 22.09 3.47 -20.91
CA LEU A 26 22.78 3.80 -19.66
C LEU A 26 23.96 2.86 -19.35
N THR A 27 24.98 3.40 -18.66
CA THR A 27 26.18 2.66 -18.26
C THR A 27 25.99 1.94 -16.92
N ARG A 28 26.96 1.09 -16.54
CA ARG A 28 26.92 0.30 -15.29
C ARG A 28 26.87 1.16 -14.00
N GLY A 29 27.26 2.43 -14.06
CA GLY A 29 27.22 3.38 -12.94
C GLY A 29 25.85 4.02 -12.69
N ASP A 30 24.93 3.91 -13.64
CA ASP A 30 23.64 4.64 -13.63
C ASP A 30 22.51 3.83 -12.99
N ARG A 31 22.79 2.64 -12.43
CA ARG A 31 21.76 1.74 -11.88
C ARG A 31 20.95 2.35 -10.74
N HIS A 32 21.52 3.31 -10.01
CA HIS A 32 20.81 4.05 -8.96
C HIS A 32 19.70 4.97 -9.51
N LEU A 33 19.79 5.34 -10.80
CA LEU A 33 18.84 6.27 -11.43
C LEU A 33 17.59 5.57 -11.96
N LYS A 34 17.59 4.23 -12.05
CA LYS A 34 16.47 3.46 -12.59
C LYS A 34 15.84 2.62 -11.49
N LEU A 35 14.60 2.97 -11.12
CA LEU A 35 13.79 2.15 -10.23
C LEU A 35 13.63 0.77 -10.87
N VAL A 36 13.92 -0.28 -10.11
CA VAL A 36 13.60 -1.65 -10.53
C VAL A 36 12.09 -1.83 -10.30
N PRO A 37 11.28 -2.00 -11.35
CA PRO A 37 9.88 -2.31 -11.16
C PRO A 37 9.79 -3.69 -10.52
N ARG A 38 8.88 -3.86 -9.56
CA ARG A 38 8.43 -5.20 -9.17
C ARG A 38 7.77 -5.83 -10.41
N THR A 39 7.86 -7.14 -10.54
CA THR A 39 7.11 -7.86 -11.58
C THR A 39 5.62 -7.57 -11.39
N ILE A 40 5.03 -6.80 -12.31
CA ILE A 40 3.58 -6.62 -12.35
C ILE A 40 3.00 -7.94 -12.86
N HIS A 41 2.36 -8.68 -11.98
CA HIS A 41 1.63 -9.89 -12.33
C HIS A 41 0.36 -9.48 -13.07
N LYS A 42 0.45 -9.44 -14.40
CA LYS A 42 -0.67 -9.18 -15.31
C LYS A 42 -0.82 -10.32 -16.30
N HIS A 43 -2.05 -10.63 -16.66
CA HIS A 43 -2.41 -11.63 -17.66
C HIS A 43 -3.46 -11.07 -18.61
N THR A 44 -3.25 -11.23 -19.92
CA THR A 44 -4.25 -10.90 -20.93
C THR A 44 -5.06 -12.14 -21.26
N ASN A 45 -6.37 -12.07 -21.07
CA ASN A 45 -7.28 -13.18 -21.30
C ASN A 45 -7.62 -13.31 -22.80
N THR A 46 -8.18 -14.46 -23.19
CA THR A 46 -8.55 -14.75 -24.59
C THR A 46 -9.64 -13.82 -25.13
N ASP A 47 -10.47 -13.26 -24.26
CA ASP A 47 -11.50 -12.27 -24.58
C ASP A 47 -10.98 -10.82 -24.69
N GLY A 48 -9.66 -10.62 -24.54
CA GLY A 48 -8.98 -9.33 -24.58
C GLY A 48 -9.04 -8.53 -23.28
N SER A 49 -9.68 -9.03 -22.23
CA SER A 49 -9.61 -8.41 -20.89
C SER A 49 -8.21 -8.57 -20.28
N THR A 50 -7.87 -7.72 -19.32
CA THR A 50 -6.58 -7.80 -18.60
C THR A 50 -6.81 -7.96 -17.11
N THR A 51 -6.25 -9.02 -16.54
CA THR A 51 -6.29 -9.32 -15.11
C THR A 51 -4.99 -8.93 -14.44
N TYR A 52 -5.08 -8.29 -13.28
CA TYR A 52 -3.98 -7.86 -12.42
C TYR A 52 -4.09 -8.52 -11.05
N ASP A 53 -2.96 -8.88 -10.45
CA ASP A 53 -2.93 -9.23 -9.03
C ASP A 53 -3.26 -8.00 -8.18
N LEU A 54 -4.13 -8.19 -7.19
CA LEU A 54 -4.55 -7.18 -6.24
C LEU A 54 -4.14 -7.61 -4.83
N LEU A 55 -3.59 -6.67 -4.07
CA LEU A 55 -3.36 -6.82 -2.64
C LEU A 55 -3.94 -5.61 -1.94
N VAL A 56 -4.72 -5.84 -0.89
CA VAL A 56 -5.21 -4.80 0.00
C VAL A 56 -4.68 -5.05 1.40
N ILE A 57 -4.53 -3.97 2.18
CA ILE A 57 -4.07 -3.98 3.56
C ILE A 57 -5.03 -3.16 4.42
N THR A 58 -5.26 -3.58 5.65
CA THR A 58 -6.17 -2.88 6.57
C THR A 58 -5.46 -1.83 7.41
N ASP A 59 -6.12 -0.71 7.62
CA ASP A 59 -6.04 0.06 8.86
C ASP A 59 -7.18 -0.39 9.78
N MET A 60 -6.85 -0.92 10.96
CA MET A 60 -7.83 -1.36 11.96
C MET A 60 -7.88 -0.41 13.16
N ASP A 61 -7.29 0.78 13.07
CA ASP A 61 -7.26 1.76 14.16
C ASP A 61 -6.78 1.10 15.47
N LYS A 62 -7.46 1.39 16.59
CA LYS A 62 -7.18 0.82 17.92
C LYS A 62 -7.46 -0.68 18.01
N ASP A 63 -8.22 -1.26 17.08
CA ASP A 63 -8.49 -2.70 17.03
C ASP A 63 -7.32 -3.50 16.44
N ALA A 64 -6.27 -2.83 15.95
CA ALA A 64 -5.02 -3.48 15.55
C ALA A 64 -4.32 -4.21 16.72
N LYS A 65 -4.57 -3.83 17.98
CA LYS A 65 -3.89 -4.46 19.12
C LYS A 65 -4.30 -5.93 19.29
N VAL A 66 -3.31 -6.82 19.31
CA VAL A 66 -3.53 -8.26 19.51
C VAL A 66 -4.01 -8.52 20.93
N LYS A 67 -5.14 -9.22 21.06
CA LYS A 67 -5.82 -9.49 22.35
C LYS A 67 -5.43 -10.82 22.98
N ALA A 68 -4.53 -11.59 22.36
CA ALA A 68 -4.04 -12.86 22.91
C ALA A 68 -3.23 -12.62 24.19
N GLU A 69 -3.51 -13.41 25.25
CA GLU A 69 -2.98 -13.18 26.61
C GLU A 69 -1.45 -13.02 26.69
N LYS A 70 -0.70 -13.73 25.83
CA LYS A 70 0.77 -13.72 25.82
C LYS A 70 1.38 -12.74 24.81
N GLU A 71 0.57 -12.08 23.99
CA GLU A 71 1.04 -11.24 22.87
C GLU A 71 0.41 -9.85 22.85
N THR A 72 -0.01 -9.35 24.02
CA THR A 72 -0.65 -8.04 24.20
C THR A 72 0.24 -6.84 23.84
N TRP A 73 1.52 -7.09 23.58
CA TRP A 73 2.51 -6.11 23.12
C TRP A 73 2.59 -6.02 21.58
N LYS A 74 1.77 -6.77 20.84
CA LYS A 74 1.74 -6.75 19.37
C LYS A 74 0.53 -6.00 18.84
N TRP A 75 0.72 -5.39 17.67
CA TRP A 75 -0.34 -4.91 16.81
C TRP A 75 -0.29 -5.66 15.50
N ARG A 76 -1.42 -5.70 14.80
CA ARG A 76 -1.56 -6.38 13.52
C ARG A 76 -2.30 -5.55 12.48
N ALA A 77 -1.93 -5.76 11.23
CA ALA A 77 -2.73 -5.44 10.05
C ALA A 77 -3.04 -6.75 9.32
N VAL A 78 -4.10 -6.78 8.51
CA VAL A 78 -4.46 -7.93 7.68
C VAL A 78 -4.26 -7.55 6.22
N THR A 79 -3.64 -8.44 5.46
CA THR A 79 -3.62 -8.35 4.00
C THR A 79 -4.58 -9.37 3.41
N ARG A 80 -5.21 -9.02 2.28
CA ARG A 80 -6.02 -9.94 1.48
C ARG A 80 -5.63 -9.84 0.01
N LYS A 81 -5.48 -11.00 -0.63
CA LYS A 81 -5.21 -11.08 -2.06
C LYS A 81 -6.50 -11.16 -2.86
N GLY A 82 -6.46 -10.62 -4.06
CA GLY A 82 -7.52 -10.71 -5.04
C GLY A 82 -6.94 -10.60 -6.44
N THR A 83 -7.83 -10.55 -7.41
CA THR A 83 -7.51 -10.15 -8.77
C THR A 83 -8.46 -9.05 -9.20
N LEU A 84 -7.97 -8.12 -10.02
CA LEU A 84 -8.75 -7.09 -10.66
C LEU A 84 -8.74 -7.36 -12.16
N THR A 85 -9.90 -7.52 -12.78
CA THR A 85 -10.02 -7.71 -14.23
C THR A 85 -10.64 -6.47 -14.86
N LEU A 86 -9.90 -5.85 -15.77
CA LEU A 86 -10.36 -4.74 -16.59
C LEU A 86 -10.86 -5.31 -17.93
N GLY A 87 -12.12 -5.02 -18.26
CA GLY A 87 -12.72 -5.43 -19.54
C GLY A 87 -11.93 -4.90 -20.75
N SER A 88 -12.01 -5.59 -21.88
CA SER A 88 -11.31 -5.20 -23.11
C SER A 88 -11.69 -3.79 -23.61
N ASP A 89 -12.92 -3.36 -23.31
CA ASP A 89 -13.42 -2.01 -23.59
C ASP A 89 -12.96 -0.94 -22.58
N LYS A 90 -12.28 -1.36 -21.50
CA LYS A 90 -11.83 -0.55 -20.36
C LYS A 90 -12.94 0.17 -19.60
N LYS A 91 -14.20 -0.28 -19.71
CA LYS A 91 -15.36 0.34 -19.05
C LYS A 91 -15.88 -0.48 -17.88
N THR A 92 -15.49 -1.75 -17.78
CA THR A 92 -15.90 -2.64 -16.70
C THR A 92 -14.70 -3.10 -15.89
N VAL A 93 -14.87 -3.15 -14.57
CA VAL A 93 -13.89 -3.67 -13.63
C VAL A 93 -14.59 -4.70 -12.74
N SER A 94 -14.03 -5.91 -12.65
CA SER A 94 -14.43 -6.91 -11.65
C SER A 94 -13.30 -7.16 -10.67
N ILE A 95 -13.67 -7.50 -9.43
CA ILE A 95 -12.72 -7.90 -8.38
C ILE A 95 -13.13 -9.27 -7.87
N ASP A 96 -12.20 -10.22 -7.94
CA ASP A 96 -12.37 -11.56 -7.38
C ASP A 96 -11.40 -11.73 -6.22
N TRP A 97 -11.94 -11.85 -5.00
CA TRP A 97 -11.15 -12.05 -3.80
C TRP A 97 -10.69 -13.51 -3.70
N ILE A 98 -9.41 -13.72 -3.40
CA ILE A 98 -8.89 -15.06 -3.11
C ILE A 98 -9.31 -15.39 -1.68
N LYS A 99 -10.30 -16.26 -1.56
CA LYS A 99 -10.81 -16.74 -0.27
C LYS A 99 -9.67 -17.32 0.56
N ASP A 100 -9.70 -17.07 1.86
CA ASP A 100 -8.74 -17.61 2.84
C ASP A 100 -7.28 -17.16 2.60
N SER A 101 -7.07 -16.10 1.81
CA SER A 101 -5.76 -15.47 1.61
C SER A 101 -5.41 -14.40 2.66
N ASP A 102 -6.23 -14.29 3.70
CA ASP A 102 -6.03 -13.35 4.79
C ASP A 102 -4.73 -13.67 5.52
N GLN A 103 -3.86 -12.67 5.63
CA GLN A 103 -2.58 -12.84 6.29
C GLN A 103 -2.30 -11.70 7.26
N ASP A 104 -2.08 -12.08 8.52
CA ASP A 104 -1.67 -11.16 9.58
C ASP A 104 -0.23 -10.70 9.37
N LEU A 105 -0.05 -9.40 9.32
CA LEU A 105 1.22 -8.71 9.47
C LEU A 105 1.29 -8.17 10.89
N THR A 106 2.36 -8.45 11.62
CA THR A 106 2.46 -8.06 13.04
C THR A 106 3.74 -7.30 13.35
N SER A 107 3.66 -6.37 14.30
CA SER A 107 4.81 -5.65 14.84
C SER A 107 4.61 -5.35 16.33
N GLY A 108 5.72 -5.32 17.08
CA GLY A 108 5.75 -4.80 18.46
C GLY A 108 6.17 -3.33 18.54
N LEU A 109 6.68 -2.76 17.45
CA LEU A 109 7.07 -1.35 17.38
C LEU A 109 5.80 -0.51 17.40
N ASN A 110 5.63 0.28 18.45
CA ASN A 110 4.43 1.10 18.63
C ASN A 110 4.75 2.48 19.17
N TYR A 111 3.85 3.40 18.89
CA TYR A 111 3.88 4.75 19.42
C TYR A 111 2.65 4.99 20.26
N LYS A 112 2.86 5.19 21.57
CA LYS A 112 1.78 5.43 22.56
C LYS A 112 0.68 4.36 22.52
N GLY A 113 1.06 3.09 22.31
CA GLY A 113 0.12 1.97 22.31
C GLY A 113 -0.70 1.83 21.02
N ARG A 114 -0.26 2.43 19.91
CA ARG A 114 -0.83 2.27 18.57
C ARG A 114 0.26 1.90 17.56
N ALA A 115 -0.07 1.03 16.62
CA ALA A 115 0.81 0.57 15.54
C ALA A 115 0.00 -0.23 14.51
N MET A 116 0.62 -0.53 13.38
CA MET A 116 0.05 -1.31 12.28
C MET A 116 -1.24 -0.70 11.72
N GLU A 117 -1.32 0.63 11.74
CA GLU A 117 -2.40 1.41 11.14
C GLU A 117 -1.93 1.81 9.73
N MET A 118 -2.08 0.84 8.82
CA MET A 118 -1.44 0.85 7.52
C MET A 118 -2.24 1.71 6.54
N SER A 119 -1.72 2.89 6.20
CA SER A 119 -2.54 3.92 5.53
C SER A 119 -2.41 3.95 4.00
N ASP A 120 -1.44 3.25 3.43
CA ASP A 120 -1.33 3.07 1.97
C ASP A 120 -0.52 1.81 1.62
N LEU A 121 -0.48 1.44 0.34
CA LEU A 121 0.31 0.33 -0.18
C LEU A 121 0.89 0.72 -1.55
N SER A 122 2.20 0.75 -1.68
CA SER A 122 2.88 1.17 -2.91
C SER A 122 4.10 0.31 -3.22
N GLU A 123 4.38 0.18 -4.51
CA GLU A 123 5.56 -0.53 -5.00
C GLU A 123 6.68 0.43 -5.31
N TYR A 124 7.85 0.27 -4.69
CA TYR A 124 8.99 1.13 -4.97
C TYR A 124 10.28 0.33 -4.98
N ASN A 125 11.00 0.42 -6.11
CA ASN A 125 12.30 -0.19 -6.30
C ASN A 125 12.38 -1.68 -5.93
N GLY A 126 11.39 -2.46 -6.35
CA GLY A 126 11.30 -3.90 -6.06
C GLY A 126 10.73 -4.25 -4.68
N HIS A 127 10.38 -3.26 -3.87
CA HIS A 127 9.77 -3.45 -2.56
C HIS A 127 8.28 -3.15 -2.60
N LEU A 128 7.48 -3.92 -1.87
CA LEU A 128 6.10 -3.59 -1.55
C LEU A 128 6.08 -2.89 -0.20
N LEU A 129 5.64 -1.64 -0.15
CA LEU A 129 5.80 -0.77 1.00
C LEU A 129 4.45 -0.30 1.53
N SER A 130 4.35 -0.21 2.84
CA SER A 130 3.17 0.31 3.51
C SER A 130 3.57 1.08 4.77
N PRO A 131 3.10 2.33 4.95
CA PRO A 131 3.43 3.13 6.11
C PRO A 131 2.43 2.89 7.25
N ASP A 132 2.92 2.87 8.48
CA ASP A 132 2.11 2.94 9.69
C ASP A 132 2.00 4.41 10.14
N ASP A 133 0.80 4.99 10.06
CA ASP A 133 0.56 6.42 10.34
C ASP A 133 0.72 6.80 11.82
N LYS A 134 0.83 5.83 12.72
CA LYS A 134 1.06 6.09 14.14
C LYS A 134 2.52 6.09 14.51
N THR A 135 3.28 5.15 13.96
CA THR A 135 4.71 5.07 14.25
C THR A 135 5.54 5.93 13.31
N GLY A 136 5.06 6.23 12.10
CA GLY A 136 5.88 6.80 11.03
C GLY A 136 6.88 5.81 10.44
N MET A 137 6.74 4.51 10.74
CA MET A 137 7.55 3.47 10.14
C MET A 137 6.99 3.08 8.78
N LEU A 138 7.83 3.15 7.75
CA LEU A 138 7.58 2.53 6.46
C LEU A 138 8.06 1.08 6.53
N TYR A 139 7.14 0.15 6.30
CA TYR A 139 7.44 -1.29 6.31
C TYR A 139 7.55 -1.82 4.88
N GLU A 140 8.52 -2.70 4.65
CA GLU A 140 8.49 -3.62 3.52
C GLU A 140 7.62 -4.83 3.87
N ILE A 141 6.62 -5.10 3.04
CA ILE A 141 5.78 -6.29 3.12
C ILE A 141 6.38 -7.38 2.26
N LYS A 142 6.95 -8.39 2.91
CA LYS A 142 7.66 -9.48 2.23
C LYS A 142 7.52 -10.79 2.98
N ASP A 143 7.22 -11.86 2.25
CA ASP A 143 7.09 -13.22 2.78
C ASP A 143 6.18 -13.30 4.01
N GLY A 144 5.08 -12.53 3.98
CA GLY A 144 4.10 -12.51 5.07
C GLY A 144 4.51 -11.72 6.31
N LYS A 145 5.51 -10.84 6.19
CA LYS A 145 6.06 -10.07 7.31
C LYS A 145 6.05 -8.58 6.97
N ALA A 146 5.88 -7.75 7.99
CA ALA A 146 6.14 -6.32 7.94
C ALA A 146 7.56 -6.08 8.48
N ILE A 147 8.50 -5.80 7.59
CA ILE A 147 9.91 -5.58 7.89
C ILE A 147 10.15 -4.07 8.01
N PRO A 148 10.57 -3.54 9.18
CA PRO A 148 10.88 -2.11 9.32
C PRO A 148 11.93 -1.69 8.29
N TRP A 149 11.65 -0.62 7.53
CA TRP A 149 12.52 -0.19 6.44
C TRP A 149 13.06 1.22 6.65
N VAL A 150 12.19 2.22 6.74
CA VAL A 150 12.56 3.63 6.90
C VAL A 150 11.66 4.28 7.94
N PHE A 151 12.26 4.99 8.91
CA PHE A 151 11.52 5.80 9.86
C PHE A 151 11.37 7.24 9.36
N LEU A 152 10.15 7.76 9.36
CA LEU A 152 9.82 9.11 8.91
C LEU A 152 9.45 9.98 10.11
N ASN A 153 10.26 11.00 10.39
CA ASN A 153 9.96 11.98 11.43
C ASN A 153 8.83 12.92 10.98
N SER A 154 7.97 13.31 11.91
CA SER A 154 6.92 14.29 11.65
C SER A 154 7.46 15.68 11.33
N GLY A 155 6.68 16.47 10.59
CA GLY A 155 6.98 17.86 10.25
C GLY A 155 8.25 18.00 9.40
N PRO A 156 9.12 18.99 9.68
CA PRO A 156 10.35 19.19 8.91
C PRO A 156 11.48 18.19 9.26
N GLY A 157 11.17 17.11 9.99
CA GLY A 157 12.10 16.03 10.28
C GLY A 157 12.89 16.14 11.59
N ASN A 158 12.68 17.19 12.40
CA ASN A 158 13.37 17.42 13.67
C ASN A 158 12.43 17.31 14.90
N THR A 159 11.43 16.44 14.82
CA THR A 159 10.45 16.20 15.89
C THR A 159 10.70 14.88 16.61
N THR A 160 9.98 14.64 17.70
CA THR A 160 10.07 13.40 18.52
C THR A 160 8.94 12.41 18.22
N SER A 161 8.16 12.65 17.18
CA SER A 161 7.01 11.82 16.78
C SER A 161 7.18 11.34 15.34
N GLY A 162 6.68 10.15 15.06
CA GLY A 162 6.55 9.66 13.69
C GLY A 162 5.63 10.52 12.85
N MET A 163 5.91 10.57 11.55
CA MET A 163 5.04 11.20 10.56
C MET A 163 3.75 10.39 10.42
N LYS A 164 2.62 11.09 10.45
CA LYS A 164 1.32 10.53 10.06
C LYS A 164 1.24 10.49 8.54
N VAL A 165 1.71 9.39 7.95
CA VAL A 165 1.69 9.20 6.49
C VAL A 165 0.34 8.62 6.09
N GLU A 166 -0.32 9.29 5.14
CA GLU A 166 -1.65 8.94 4.64
C GLU A 166 -1.62 8.48 3.18
N TRP A 167 -0.56 8.81 2.45
CA TRP A 167 -0.40 8.40 1.06
C TRP A 167 1.08 8.24 0.67
N LEU A 168 1.30 7.38 -0.30
CA LEU A 168 2.55 7.16 -0.99
C LEU A 168 2.37 7.42 -2.50
N THR A 169 3.35 8.06 -3.13
CA THR A 169 3.37 8.16 -4.60
C THR A 169 4.79 8.22 -5.12
N ILE A 170 4.96 8.01 -6.41
CA ILE A 170 6.27 7.95 -7.06
C ILE A 170 6.30 9.01 -8.14
N LYS A 171 7.35 9.83 -8.12
CA LYS A 171 7.59 10.82 -9.17
C LYS A 171 9.07 10.83 -9.52
N GLY A 172 9.38 10.56 -10.78
CA GLY A 172 10.74 10.32 -11.22
C GLY A 172 11.29 9.05 -10.56
N ASN A 173 12.41 9.17 -9.86
CA ASN A 173 13.07 8.08 -9.16
C ASN A 173 12.91 8.15 -7.63
N LEU A 174 11.92 8.89 -7.12
CA LEU A 174 11.71 9.09 -5.69
C LEU A 174 10.33 8.61 -5.24
N LEU A 175 10.30 7.99 -4.07
CA LEU A 175 9.08 7.74 -3.29
C LEU A 175 8.78 8.98 -2.44
N TYR A 176 7.55 9.45 -2.53
CA TYR A 176 7.01 10.53 -1.71
C TYR A 176 6.03 9.94 -0.72
N ALA A 177 6.19 10.33 0.54
CA ALA A 177 5.24 10.06 1.60
C ALA A 177 4.63 11.39 2.04
N GLY A 178 3.31 11.46 2.12
CA GLY A 178 2.61 12.66 2.56
C GLY A 178 1.57 12.36 3.61
N GLY A 179 1.26 13.40 4.40
CA GLY A 179 0.22 13.35 5.42
C GLY A 179 -1.11 13.92 4.93
N HIS A 180 -1.96 14.30 5.88
CA HIS A 180 -3.34 14.76 5.63
C HIS A 180 -3.47 15.99 4.73
N GLY A 181 -2.46 16.88 4.71
CA GLY A 181 -2.43 18.03 3.78
C GLY A 181 -3.29 19.23 4.18
N SER A 182 -3.58 19.39 5.47
CA SER A 182 -4.33 20.52 6.04
C SER A 182 -3.51 21.36 7.01
#